data_AF-A0A0G1BDU7-F1
#
_entry.id   AF-A0A0G1BDU7-F1
#
_cell.length_a   1.000
_cell.length_b   1.000
_cell.length_c   1.000
_cell.angle_alpha   90.00
_cell.angle_beta   90.00
_cell.angle_gamma   90.00
#
_symmetry.space_group_name_H-M   'P 1'
#
loop_
_entity.id
_entity.type
_entity.pdbx_description
1 polymer ?
#
loop_
_entity_poly.entity_id
_entity_poly.type
_entity_poly.pdbx_seq_one_letter_code
_entity_poly.pdbx_strand_id
1 'polypeptide(L)' 'MILVYFFITLFLSFVATALVRAIMRHYKIVDSPKEQARKIHKKKIPLGGGLAIFISFFSVAFASFFLGDIGNSVPLRTLV' A
#
# COMPACT_ATOMS: atom_id res chain seq x y z
N MET A 1 -3.66 4.49 -20.96
CA MET A 1 -3.26 5.43 -19.89
C MET A 1 -3.43 4.83 -18.49
N ILE A 2 -4.49 4.07 -18.22
CA ILE A 2 -4.71 3.39 -16.92
C ILE A 2 -3.54 2.51 -16.44
N LEU A 3 -2.83 1.82 -17.36
CA LEU A 3 -1.68 0.98 -17.00
C LEU A 3 -0.51 1.79 -16.43
N VAL A 4 -0.33 3.05 -16.84
CA VAL A 4 0.72 3.93 -16.31
C VAL A 4 0.43 4.20 -14.82
N TYR A 5 -0.82 4.56 -14.50
CA TYR A 5 -1.27 4.74 -13.12
C TYR A 5 -1.11 3.47 -12.27
N PHE A 6 -1.41 2.31 -12.85
CA PHE A 6 -1.19 1.02 -12.19
C PHE A 6 0.29 0.80 -11.85
N PHE A 7 1.19 0.95 -12.82
CA PHE A 7 2.63 0.73 -12.59
C PHE A 7 3.24 1.76 -11.63
N ILE A 8 2.82 3.03 -11.69
CA ILE A 8 3.24 4.06 -10.72
C ILE A 8 2.78 3.68 -9.32
N THR A 9 1.50 3.29 -9.17
CA THR A 9 0.95 2.89 -7.86
C THR A 9 1.63 1.64 -7.32
N LEU A 10 1.93 0.67 -8.19
CA LEU A 10 2.65 -0.56 -7.84
C LEU A 10 4.06 -0.26 -7.35
N PHE A 11 4.81 0.57 -8.08
CA PHE A 11 6.15 0.98 -7.70
C PHE A 11 6.14 1.75 -6.37
N LEU A 12 5.20 2.69 -6.21
CA LEU A 12 5.04 3.44 -4.97
C LEU A 12 4.71 2.52 -3.79
N SER A 13 3.82 1.54 -3.99
CA SER A 13 3.47 0.54 -2.98
C SER A 13 4.67 -0.31 -2.57
N PHE A 14 5.53 -0.69 -3.52
CA PHE A 14 6.75 -1.43 -3.22
C PHE A 14 7.70 -0.63 -2.32
N VAL A 15 7.93 0.64 -2.63
CA VAL A 15 8.78 1.55 -1.83
C VAL A 15 8.13 1.83 -0.46
N ALA A 16 6.84 2.16 -0.44
CA ALA A 16 6.09 2.41 0.78
C ALA A 16 6.07 1.20 1.70
N THR A 17 6.00 -0.01 1.15
CA THR A 17 6.05 -1.26 1.93
C THR A 17 7.39 -1.41 2.64
N ALA A 18 8.52 -1.09 1.97
CA ALA A 18 9.83 -1.11 2.61
C ALA A 18 9.93 -0.09 3.76
N LEU A 19 9.39 1.11 3.57
CA LEU A 19 9.37 2.18 4.59
C LEU A 19 8.50 1.80 5.79
N VAL A 20 7.25 1.38 5.55
CA VAL A 20 6.33 0.93 6.60
C VAL A 20 6.92 -0.24 7.35
N ARG A 21 7.57 -1.19 6.65
CA ARG A 21 8.27 -2.31 7.29
C ARG A 21 9.37 -1.83 8.24
N ALA A 22 10.11 -0.77 7.89
CA ALA A 22 11.14 -0.20 8.77
C ALA A 22 10.52 0.47 10.00
N ILE A 23 9.48 1.27 9.81
CA ILE A 23 8.73 1.94 10.88
C ILE A 23 8.15 0.92 11.86
N MET A 24 7.49 -0.11 11.35
CA MET A 24 6.81 -1.12 12.17
C MET A 24 7.80 -1.94 13.00
N ARG A 25 8.99 -2.23 12.45
CA ARG A 25 10.08 -2.84 13.24
C ARG A 25 10.62 -1.88 14.30
N HIS A 26 10.78 -0.60 13.97
CA HIS A 26 11.30 0.41 14.90
C HIS A 26 10.38 0.57 16.12
N TYR A 27 9.07 0.66 15.90
CA TYR A 27 8.06 0.74 16.96
C TYR A 27 7.68 -0.61 17.58
N LYS A 28 8.34 -1.71 17.19
CA LYS A 28 8.03 -3.08 17.63
C LYS A 28 6.56 -3.49 17.41
N ILE A 29 5.89 -2.91 16.42
CA ILE A 29 4.54 -3.27 15.97
C ILE A 29 4.68 -4.51 15.06
N VAL A 30 4.92 -5.64 15.69
CA VAL A 30 5.22 -6.91 15.02
C VAL A 30 4.38 -8.02 15.60
N ASP A 31 3.82 -8.86 14.73
CA ASP A 31 3.15 -10.08 15.17
C ASP A 31 4.19 -11.04 15.73
N SER A 32 4.14 -11.25 17.05
CA SER A 32 5.01 -12.16 17.76
C SER A 32 4.29 -13.49 18.00
N PRO A 33 4.88 -14.63 17.62
CA PRO A 33 4.19 -15.93 17.66
C PRO A 33 4.04 -16.53 19.07
N LYS A 34 4.29 -15.76 20.15
CA LYS A 34 4.68 -16.33 21.45
C LYS A 34 3.58 -16.93 22.31
N GLU A 35 2.30 -16.89 21.94
CA GLU A 35 1.24 -17.27 22.89
C GLU A 35 0.09 -18.12 22.32
N GLN A 36 0.07 -18.45 21.03
CA GLN A 36 -1.06 -19.16 20.42
C GLN A 36 -0.60 -20.41 19.66
N ALA A 37 -1.06 -21.58 20.11
CA ALA A 37 -0.81 -22.90 19.52
C ALA A 37 -1.27 -23.04 18.05
N ARG A 38 -1.88 -22.00 17.47
CA ARG A 38 -2.43 -21.96 16.10
C ARG A 38 -1.56 -21.19 15.09
N LYS A 39 -0.47 -20.52 15.49
CA LYS A 39 0.38 -19.73 14.57
C LYS A 39 1.56 -20.55 14.05
N ILE A 40 1.64 -20.71 12.72
CA ILE A 40 2.66 -21.53 12.01
C ILE A 40 4.00 -20.76 11.84
N HIS A 41 3.99 -19.44 12.03
CA HIS A 41 5.11 -18.55 11.71
C HIS A 41 6.13 -18.49 12.85
N LYS A 42 7.38 -18.87 12.59
CA LYS A 42 8.47 -18.87 13.60
C LYS A 42 9.16 -17.50 13.77
N LYS A 43 8.93 -16.55 12.86
CA LYS A 43 9.60 -15.24 12.83
C LYS A 43 8.60 -14.12 13.09
N LYS A 44 9.05 -13.03 13.72
CA LYS A 44 8.26 -11.82 13.92
C LYS A 44 7.94 -11.18 12.57
N ILE A 45 6.65 -11.00 12.26
CA ILE A 45 6.21 -10.38 11.00
C ILE A 45 5.76 -8.95 11.30
N PRO A 46 6.36 -7.92 10.67
CA PRO A 46 5.88 -6.55 10.81
C PRO A 46 4.47 -6.41 10.23
N LEU A 47 3.60 -5.78 10.99
CA LEU A 47 2.22 -5.48 10.56
C LEU A 47 2.21 -4.25 9.64
N GLY A 48 1.07 -3.93 9.03
CA GLY A 48 0.91 -2.67 8.30
C GLY A 48 1.11 -2.70 6.78
N GLY A 49 1.18 -3.87 6.15
CA GLY A 49 1.21 -3.96 4.68
C GLY A 49 0.01 -3.24 4.01
N GLY A 50 -1.19 -3.37 4.59
CA GLY A 50 -2.38 -2.66 4.11
C GLY A 50 -2.25 -1.13 4.17
N LEU A 51 -1.53 -0.60 5.17
CA LEU A 51 -1.27 0.84 5.28
C LEU A 51 -0.38 1.33 4.13
N ALA A 52 0.63 0.56 3.73
CA ALA A 52 1.49 0.90 2.60
C ALA A 52 0.70 0.95 1.29
N ILE A 53 -0.23 0.00 1.08
CA ILE A 53 -1.12 -0.02 -0.09
C ILE A 53 -2.06 1.19 -0.06
N PHE A 54 -2.70 1.45 1.08
CA PHE A 54 -3.63 2.57 1.25
C PHE A 54 -2.96 3.91 0.92
N ILE A 55 -1.81 4.20 1.53
CA ILE A 55 -1.08 5.45 1.28
C ILE A 55 -0.73 5.57 -0.20
N SER A 56 -0.22 4.50 -0.81
CA SER A 56 0.21 4.54 -2.21
C SER A 56 -0.96 4.79 -3.17
N PHE A 57 -2.08 4.11 -2.98
CA PHE A 57 -3.27 4.29 -3.80
C PHE A 57 -3.84 5.69 -3.66
N PHE A 58 -4.07 6.16 -2.43
CA PHE A 58 -4.67 7.47 -2.20
C PHE A 58 -3.75 8.62 -2.61
N SER A 59 -2.43 8.49 -2.48
CA SER A 59 -1.50 9.49 -3.00
C SER A 59 -1.61 9.63 -4.52
N VAL A 60 -1.68 8.52 -5.27
CA VAL A 60 -1.83 8.57 -6.73
C VAL A 60 -3.22 9.09 -7.11
N ALA A 61 -4.27 8.61 -6.47
CA ALA A 61 -5.64 9.08 -6.73
C ALA A 61 -5.81 10.58 -6.47
N PHE A 62 -5.27 11.07 -5.35
CA PHE A 62 -5.29 12.49 -5.02
C PHE A 62 -4.46 13.31 -6.00
N ALA A 63 -3.26 12.85 -6.38
CA ALA A 63 -2.47 13.52 -7.41
C ALA A 63 -3.23 13.61 -8.75
N SER A 64 -3.83 12.51 -9.22
CA SER A 64 -4.65 12.48 -10.44
C SER A 64 -5.83 13.45 -10.38
N PHE A 65 -6.46 13.59 -9.20
CA PHE A 65 -7.55 14.54 -8.99
C PHE A 65 -7.05 16.00 -9.11
N PHE A 66 -5.94 16.34 -8.44
CA PHE A 66 -5.36 17.69 -8.47
C PHE A 66 -4.83 18.10 -9.85
N LEU A 67 -4.31 17.13 -10.61
CA LEU A 67 -3.84 17.33 -11.98
C LEU A 67 -4.99 17.42 -13.00
N GLY A 68 -6.24 17.22 -12.58
CA GLY A 68 -7.41 17.28 -13.47
C GLY A 68 -7.46 16.15 -14.50
N ASP A 69 -6.77 15.04 -14.25
CA ASP A 69 -6.66 13.95 -15.21
C ASP A 69 -7.78 12.91 -15.07
N ILE A 70 -8.55 13.01 -13.98
CA ILE A 70 -9.79 12.27 -13.75
C ILE A 70 -10.87 12.79 -14.71
N GLY A 71 -11.35 11.92 -15.62
CA GLY A 71 -12.30 12.26 -16.68
C GLY A 71 -11.67 12.40 -18.06
N ASN A 72 -10.39 12.78 -18.16
CA ASN A 72 -9.64 12.87 -19.42
C ASN A 72 -8.95 11.54 -19.76
N SER A 73 -8.11 11.04 -18.84
CA SER A 73 -7.29 9.85 -19.04
C SER A 73 -7.86 8.60 -18.34
N VAL A 74 -8.76 8.82 -17.38
CA VAL A 74 -9.51 7.78 -16.65
C VAL A 74 -11.01 7.98 -16.94
N PRO A 75 -11.60 7.18 -17.85
CA PRO A 75 -13.02 7.31 -18.18
C PRO A 75 -13.89 7.01 -16.96
N LEU A 76 -14.83 7.90 -16.64
CA LEU A 76 -15.78 7.71 -15.55
C LEU A 76 -16.66 6.45 -15.74
N ARG A 77 -16.86 6.03 -17.00
CA ARG A 77 -17.61 4.82 -17.37
C ARG A 77 -16.90 3.51 -17.02
N THR A 78 -15.64 3.56 -16.60
CA THR A 78 -14.89 2.38 -16.12
C THR A 78 -15.02 2.21 -14.59
N LEU A 79 -15.56 3.20 -13.89
CA LEU A 79 -15.75 3.18 -12.43
C LEU A 79 -17.16 2.77 -11.99
N VAL A 80 -18.09 2.61 -12.95
CA VAL A 80 -19.47 2.13 -12.77
C VAL A 80 -19.66 0.87 -13.60
#